data_AF-A0AB39U8N8-F1
#
_entry.id   AF-A0AB39U8N8-F1
#
_cell.length_a   1.000
_cell.length_b   1.000
_cell.length_c   1.000
_cell.angle_alpha   90.00
_cell.angle_beta   90.00
_cell.angle_gamma   90.00
#
_symmetry.space_group_name_H-M   'P 1'
#
loop_
_entity.id
_entity.type
_entity.pdbx_description
1 polymer ?
#
loop_
_entity_poly.entity_id
_entity_poly.type
_entity_poly.pdbx_seq_one_letter_code
_entity_poly.pdbx_strand_id
1 'polypeptide(L)'
;MEVTSVTNGIIIDHVPAGTALKVLQFLHIDPAKTKLALIMNASSQRYGSKDIIKIEDETSVDLNVLSLIARQATVDVVKGGKIIDKQQPSLPEHVVNVISCTNPRCVTTTEHGIDQLFHLMHTKRQEYRCDYCDEEAKF
;
A
#
# COMPACT_ATOMS: atom_id res chain seq x y z
N MET A 1 0.51 -0.46 25.87
CA MET A 1 1.69 -0.68 25.02
C MET A 1 2.07 0.67 24.45
N GLU A 2 3.14 1.29 24.94
CA GLU A 2 3.62 2.56 24.40
C GLU A 2 4.60 2.27 23.27
N VAL A 3 4.19 2.53 22.05
CA VAL A 3 5.09 2.58 20.90
C VAL A 3 5.48 4.04 20.74
N THR A 4 6.78 4.32 20.86
CA THR A 4 7.36 5.67 20.77
C THR A 4 6.75 6.48 19.63
N SER A 5 6.53 7.77 19.90
CA SER A 5 6.06 8.73 18.90
C SER A 5 7.15 8.98 17.86
N VAL A 6 6.74 9.02 16.59
CA VAL A 6 7.60 9.45 15.48
C VAL A 6 7.91 10.93 15.66
N THR A 7 9.19 11.32 15.58
CA THR A 7 9.54 12.75 15.64
C THR A 7 9.40 13.40 14.26
N ASN A 8 9.95 12.77 13.23
CA ASN A 8 9.77 13.15 11.83
C ASN A 8 9.57 11.88 11.00
N GLY A 9 8.55 11.84 10.16
CA GLY A 9 8.27 10.67 9.32
C GLY A 9 6.79 10.49 9.00
N ILE A 10 6.39 9.25 8.77
CA ILE A 10 5.01 8.91 8.39
C ILE A 10 4.41 7.83 9.28
N ILE A 11 3.11 7.94 9.52
CA ILE A 11 2.30 6.93 10.19
C ILE A 11 1.23 6.48 9.21
N ILE A 12 1.24 5.20 8.84
CA ILE A 12 0.20 4.56 8.04
C ILE A 12 -0.70 3.80 9.01
N ASP A 13 -1.90 4.35 9.24
CA ASP A 13 -2.92 3.77 10.12
C ASP A 13 -4.06 3.16 9.30
N HIS A 14 -4.87 2.31 9.94
CA HIS A 14 -6.01 1.61 9.33
C HIS A 14 -5.61 0.64 8.21
N VAL A 15 -4.39 0.13 8.22
CA VAL A 15 -3.97 -0.94 7.31
C VAL A 15 -4.79 -2.21 7.62
N PRO A 16 -5.32 -2.93 6.63
CA PRO A 16 -6.01 -4.20 6.86
C PRO A 16 -5.15 -5.16 7.68
N ALA A 17 -5.75 -5.83 8.66
CA ALA A 17 -5.01 -6.68 9.58
C ALA A 17 -4.26 -7.81 8.85
N GLY A 18 -2.99 -8.04 9.23
CA GLY A 18 -2.12 -9.05 8.63
C GLY A 18 -1.49 -8.65 7.30
N THR A 19 -1.66 -7.40 6.84
CA THR A 19 -1.14 -6.94 5.53
C THR A 19 0.02 -5.95 5.63
N ALA A 20 0.45 -5.54 6.83
CA ALA A 20 1.50 -4.54 6.98
C ALA A 20 2.84 -4.89 6.30
N LEU A 21 3.26 -6.16 6.33
CA LEU A 21 4.48 -6.60 5.65
C LEU A 21 4.37 -6.50 4.12
N LYS A 22 3.20 -6.82 3.58
CA LYS A 22 2.89 -6.67 2.16
C LYS A 22 2.93 -5.19 1.77
N VAL A 23 2.39 -4.31 2.61
CA VAL A 23 2.51 -2.85 2.41
C VAL A 23 3.97 -2.41 2.36
N LEU A 24 4.84 -2.84 3.30
CA LEU A 24 6.27 -2.49 3.25
C LEU A 24 6.94 -2.94 1.94
N GLN A 25 6.64 -4.15 1.48
CA GLN A 25 7.16 -4.67 0.21
C GLN A 25 6.78 -3.77 -0.98
N PHE A 26 5.53 -3.32 -1.04
CA PHE A 26 5.04 -2.47 -2.12
C PHE A 26 5.52 -1.03 -2.06
N LEU A 27 5.79 -0.53 -0.85
CA LEU A 27 6.44 0.76 -0.66
C LEU A 27 7.95 0.68 -0.88
N HIS A 28 8.49 -0.49 -1.24
CA HIS A 28 9.92 -0.76 -1.40
C HIS A 28 10.75 -0.43 -0.15
N ILE A 29 10.15 -0.60 1.03
CA ILE A 29 10.79 -0.33 2.32
C ILE A 29 11.45 -1.60 2.83
N ASP A 30 12.78 -1.56 2.99
CA ASP A 30 13.55 -2.62 3.61
C ASP A 30 13.47 -2.50 5.14
N PRO A 31 12.75 -3.39 5.85
CA PRO A 31 12.62 -3.32 7.31
C PRO A 31 13.95 -3.58 8.04
N ALA A 32 14.95 -4.17 7.38
CA ALA A 32 16.27 -4.38 8.00
C ALA A 32 17.15 -3.12 8.01
N LYS A 33 16.83 -2.14 7.15
CA LYS A 33 17.61 -0.89 6.99
C LYS A 33 16.85 0.35 7.45
N THR A 34 15.55 0.25 7.63
CA THR A 34 14.67 1.39 7.92
C THR A 34 14.30 1.41 9.40
N LYS A 35 14.39 2.57 10.04
CA LYS A 35 13.90 2.75 11.40
C LYS A 35 12.36 2.82 11.38
N LEU A 36 11.73 1.74 11.80
CA LEU A 36 10.27 1.62 11.76
C LEU A 36 9.72 0.88 12.98
N ALA A 37 8.42 1.02 13.21
CA ALA A 37 7.66 0.21 14.14
C ALA A 37 6.42 -0.36 13.44
N LEU A 38 6.19 -1.66 13.62
CA LEU A 38 5.01 -2.36 13.14
C LEU A 38 4.16 -2.79 14.33
N ILE A 39 2.86 -2.54 14.24
CA ILE A 39 1.87 -3.02 15.18
C ILE A 39 0.85 -3.80 14.36
N MET A 40 0.82 -5.11 14.50
CA MET A 40 -0.07 -5.98 13.71
C MET A 40 -1.24 -6.47 14.55
N ASN A 41 -2.41 -6.62 13.93
CA ASN A 41 -3.65 -7.07 14.58
C ASN A 41 -4.05 -6.26 15.83
N ALA A 42 -3.74 -4.96 15.84
CA ALA A 42 -4.19 -4.06 16.88
C ALA A 42 -5.71 -3.93 16.87
N SER A 43 -6.31 -3.79 18.05
CA SER A 43 -7.75 -3.55 18.15
C SER A 43 -8.13 -2.25 17.45
N SER A 44 -9.16 -2.33 16.60
CA SER A 44 -9.71 -1.19 15.86
C SER A 44 -11.19 -1.05 16.20
N GLN A 45 -11.60 0.12 16.70
CA GLN A 45 -13.02 0.37 16.96
C GLN A 45 -13.85 0.37 15.65
N ARG A 46 -13.24 0.81 14.55
CA ARG A 46 -13.91 0.95 13.25
C ARG A 46 -13.91 -0.34 12.43
N TYR A 47 -12.85 -1.15 12.53
CA TYR A 47 -12.61 -2.29 11.64
C TYR A 47 -12.44 -3.63 12.38
N GLY A 48 -12.63 -3.67 13.70
CA GLY A 48 -12.35 -4.83 14.54
C GLY A 48 -10.85 -4.99 14.82
N SER A 49 -10.06 -5.20 13.77
CA SER A 49 -8.60 -5.26 13.83
C SER A 49 -7.95 -4.40 12.73
N LYS A 50 -6.73 -3.94 12.98
CA LYS A 50 -5.92 -3.19 12.01
C LYS A 50 -4.43 -3.42 12.23
N ASP A 51 -3.64 -3.17 11.20
CA ASP A 51 -2.22 -2.97 11.36
C ASP A 51 -1.89 -1.47 11.33
N ILE A 52 -0.76 -1.09 11.93
CA ILE A 52 -0.20 0.26 11.97
C ILE A 52 1.28 0.18 11.62
N ILE A 53 1.72 1.03 10.70
CA ILE A 53 3.12 1.15 10.29
C ILE A 53 3.58 2.56 10.66
N LYS A 54 4.66 2.67 11.42
CA LYS A 54 5.32 3.95 11.70
C LYS A 54 6.73 3.91 11.12
N ILE A 55 7.11 4.91 10.33
CA ILE A 55 8.42 5.00 9.71
C ILE A 55 9.04 6.33 10.13
N GLU A 56 10.24 6.29 10.72
CA GLU A 56 11.04 7.49 10.94
C GLU A 56 11.95 7.72 9.74
N ASP A 57 11.59 8.67 8.89
CA ASP A 57 12.43 9.10 7.76
C ASP A 57 11.98 10.47 7.21
N GLU A 58 12.88 11.26 6.63
CA GLU A 58 12.55 12.49 5.89
C GLU A 58 12.27 12.23 4.40
N THR A 59 12.56 11.03 3.91
CA THR A 59 12.44 10.67 2.49
C THR A 59 10.99 10.49 2.06
N SER A 60 10.68 10.93 0.83
CA SER A 60 9.37 10.76 0.20
C SER A 60 9.10 9.28 -0.09
N VAL A 61 8.34 8.62 0.78
CA VAL A 61 7.77 7.30 0.50
C VAL A 61 6.74 7.46 -0.62
N ASP A 62 6.81 6.63 -1.66
CA ASP A 62 5.80 6.61 -2.71
C ASP A 62 4.53 5.92 -2.19
N LEU A 63 3.54 6.73 -1.82
CA LEU A 63 2.27 6.26 -1.27
C LEU A 63 1.26 5.87 -2.36
N ASN A 64 1.58 6.02 -3.65
CA ASN A 64 0.64 5.79 -4.74
C ASN A 64 0.11 4.36 -4.74
N VAL A 65 0.97 3.39 -4.44
CA VAL A 65 0.60 1.96 -4.42
C VAL A 65 -0.19 1.59 -3.17
N LEU A 66 -0.13 2.40 -2.10
CA LEU A 66 -0.78 2.09 -0.82
C LEU A 66 -2.30 1.93 -0.96
N SER A 67 -2.93 2.75 -1.81
CA SER A 67 -4.37 2.69 -2.05
C SER A 67 -4.83 1.34 -2.61
N LEU A 68 -3.99 0.58 -3.32
CA LEU A 68 -4.36 -0.73 -3.84
C LEU A 68 -4.46 -1.80 -2.76
N ILE A 69 -3.51 -1.83 -1.82
CA ILE A 69 -3.43 -2.86 -0.78
C ILE A 69 -4.27 -2.46 0.44
N ALA A 70 -4.36 -1.16 0.70
CA ALA A 70 -4.96 -0.60 1.89
C ALA A 70 -5.79 0.64 1.55
N ARG A 71 -6.85 0.48 0.75
CA ARG A 71 -7.80 1.57 0.38
C ARG A 71 -8.31 2.38 1.58
N GLN A 72 -8.44 1.74 2.73
CA GLN A 72 -8.96 2.36 3.95
C GLN A 72 -7.86 2.98 4.84
N ALA A 73 -6.59 2.85 4.45
CA ALA A 73 -5.47 3.39 5.22
C ALA A 73 -5.44 4.92 5.15
N THR A 74 -4.93 5.50 6.21
CA THR A 74 -4.68 6.94 6.35
C THR A 74 -3.20 7.16 6.56
N VAL A 75 -2.62 8.12 5.86
CA VAL A 75 -1.21 8.48 6.02
C VAL A 75 -1.11 9.80 6.75
N ASP A 76 -0.55 9.77 7.95
CA ASP A 76 -0.29 10.96 8.76
C ASP A 76 1.19 11.33 8.62
N VAL A 77 1.47 12.53 8.10
CA VAL A 77 2.83 13.08 8.01
C VAL A 77 3.17 13.80 9.31
N VAL A 78 4.27 13.41 9.94
CA VAL A 78 4.69 13.91 11.25
C VAL A 78 5.97 14.73 11.13
N LYS A 79 5.97 15.93 11.71
CA LYS A 79 7.16 16.79 11.82
C LYS A 79 7.22 17.44 13.19
N GLY A 80 8.37 17.34 13.86
CA GLY A 80 8.55 17.82 15.24
C GLY A 80 7.59 17.16 16.24
N GLY A 81 7.24 15.89 16.04
CA GLY A 81 6.34 15.11 16.89
C GLY A 81 4.85 15.46 16.73
N LYS A 82 4.48 16.28 15.75
CA LYS A 82 3.09 16.67 15.47
C LYS A 82 2.69 16.26 14.06
N ILE A 83 1.44 15.84 13.90
CA ILE A 83 0.85 15.59 12.58
C ILE A 83 0.68 16.95 11.89
N ILE A 84 1.35 17.12 10.76
CA ILE A 84 1.29 18.35 9.95
C ILE A 84 0.42 18.19 8.71
N ASP A 85 0.19 16.95 8.27
CA ASP A 85 -0.64 16.64 7.11
C ASP A 85 -1.29 15.25 7.25
N LYS A 86 -2.46 15.09 6.65
CA LYS A 86 -3.22 13.84 6.59
C LYS A 86 -3.60 13.57 5.15
N GLN A 87 -3.04 12.51 4.59
CA GLN A 87 -3.27 12.13 3.20
C GLN A 87 -4.13 10.88 3.14
N GLN A 88 -5.10 10.90 2.22
CA GLN A 88 -5.78 9.69 1.76
C GLN A 88 -5.17 9.31 0.41
N PRO A 89 -4.54 8.13 0.30
CA PRO A 89 -3.98 7.65 -0.96
C PRO A 89 -5.07 7.57 -2.05
N SER A 90 -4.84 8.23 -3.18
CA SER A 90 -5.66 8.06 -4.38
C SER A 90 -5.30 6.76 -5.11
N LEU A 91 -6.23 6.22 -5.89
CA LEU A 91 -5.92 5.10 -6.78
C LEU A 91 -4.95 5.55 -7.87
N PRO A 92 -3.83 4.85 -8.08
CA PRO A 92 -2.89 5.18 -9.16
C PRO A 92 -3.51 4.85 -10.52
N GLU A 93 -3.16 5.63 -11.54
CA GLU A 93 -3.64 5.38 -12.91
C GLU A 93 -3.07 4.09 -13.51
N HIS A 94 -1.82 3.76 -13.17
CA HIS A 94 -1.14 2.55 -13.64
C HIS A 94 -0.34 1.93 -12.51
N VAL A 95 -0.24 0.59 -12.51
CA VAL A 95 0.58 -0.17 -11.57
C VAL A 95 1.38 -1.26 -12.23
N VAL A 96 2.55 -1.52 -11.65
CA VAL A 96 3.54 -2.46 -12.15
C VAL A 96 3.85 -3.48 -11.05
N ASN A 97 3.66 -4.77 -11.34
CA ASN A 97 3.96 -5.88 -10.42
C ASN A 97 3.21 -5.84 -9.07
N VAL A 98 2.10 -5.11 -9.00
CA VAL A 98 1.22 -5.06 -7.83
C VAL A 98 0.08 -6.08 -7.91
N ILE A 99 -0.44 -6.26 -9.12
CA ILE A 99 -1.53 -7.17 -9.46
C ILE A 99 -0.96 -8.23 -10.39
N SER A 100 -1.39 -9.48 -10.24
CA SER A 100 -1.02 -10.56 -11.16
C SER A 100 -2.20 -10.92 -12.05
N CYS A 101 -1.99 -11.01 -13.36
CA CYS A 101 -3.02 -11.47 -14.28
C CYS A 101 -3.36 -12.95 -14.02
N THR A 102 -4.64 -13.27 -13.96
CA THR A 102 -5.12 -14.66 -13.80
C THR A 102 -5.55 -15.30 -15.12
N ASN A 103 -5.51 -14.56 -16.23
CA ASN A 103 -5.87 -15.09 -17.55
C ASN A 103 -4.78 -16.08 -17.99
N PRO A 104 -5.08 -17.38 -18.13
CA PRO A 104 -4.08 -18.38 -18.50
C PRO A 104 -3.55 -18.21 -19.93
N ARG A 105 -4.15 -17.32 -20.74
CA ARG A 105 -3.72 -17.00 -22.11
C ARG A 105 -2.99 -15.66 -22.22
N CYS A 106 -2.83 -14.92 -21.11
CA CYS A 106 -2.10 -13.66 -21.13
C CYS A 106 -0.60 -13.92 -21.29
N VAL A 107 0.09 -13.07 -22.05
CA VAL A 107 1.55 -13.17 -22.23
C VAL A 107 2.29 -13.12 -20.89
N THR A 108 1.77 -12.37 -19.91
CA THR A 108 2.38 -12.24 -18.58
C THR A 108 2.19 -13.47 -17.68
N THR A 109 1.33 -14.41 -18.06
CA THR A 109 1.14 -15.68 -17.34
C THR A 109 1.84 -16.84 -18.04
N THR A 110 2.05 -16.75 -19.37
CA THR A 110 2.72 -17.78 -20.16
C THR A 110 4.24 -17.61 -20.23
N GLU A 111 4.74 -16.38 -20.20
CA GLU A 111 6.17 -16.06 -20.34
C GLU A 111 6.76 -15.51 -19.03
N HIS A 112 8.01 -15.85 -18.76
CA HIS A 112 8.74 -15.34 -17.59
C HIS A 112 9.41 -13.99 -17.86
N GLY A 113 9.56 -13.18 -16.81
CA GLY A 113 10.32 -11.92 -16.88
C GLY A 113 9.56 -10.75 -17.52
N ILE A 114 8.25 -10.89 -17.73
CA ILE A 114 7.38 -9.80 -18.18
C ILE A 114 6.71 -9.16 -16.97
N ASP A 115 6.83 -7.83 -16.85
CA ASP A 115 6.17 -7.07 -15.81
C ASP A 115 4.64 -7.14 -15.94
N GLN A 116 3.96 -7.29 -14.80
CA GLN A 116 2.51 -7.25 -14.73
C GLN A 116 2.04 -5.79 -14.72
N LEU A 117 1.50 -5.34 -15.85
CA LEU A 117 1.03 -3.97 -16.05
C LEU A 117 -0.50 -3.92 -16.01
N PHE A 118 -1.04 -3.01 -15.21
CA PHE A 118 -2.47 -2.77 -15.10
C PHE A 118 -2.76 -1.27 -15.05
N HIS A 119 -3.86 -0.85 -15.67
CA HIS A 119 -4.37 0.51 -15.61
C HIS A 119 -5.72 0.58 -14.89
N LEU A 120 -5.98 1.72 -14.25
CA LEU A 120 -7.24 2.05 -13.61
C LEU A 120 -8.27 2.41 -14.68
N MET A 121 -9.40 1.73 -14.66
CA MET A 121 -10.55 2.11 -15.45
C MET A 121 -11.42 3.09 -14.67
N HIS A 122 -11.71 4.25 -15.28
CA HIS A 122 -12.62 5.26 -14.73
C HIS A 122 -14.10 4.86 -14.83
N THR A 123 -14.42 3.65 -14.37
CA THR A 123 -15.80 3.18 -14.19
C THR A 123 -16.27 3.51 -12.77
N LYS A 124 -17.58 3.38 -12.51
CA LYS A 124 -18.13 3.50 -11.14
C LYS A 124 -17.50 2.52 -10.15
N ARG A 125 -16.93 1.41 -10.63
CA ARG A 125 -16.34 0.35 -9.79
C ARG A 125 -14.85 0.57 -9.49
N GLN A 126 -14.18 1.48 -10.20
CA GLN A 126 -12.73 1.72 -10.08
C GLN A 126 -11.95 0.39 -10.16
N GLU A 127 -12.21 -0.34 -11.24
CA GLU A 127 -11.59 -1.63 -11.57
C GLU A 127 -10.26 -1.41 -12.27
N TYR A 128 -9.33 -2.36 -12.13
CA TYR A 128 -8.07 -2.38 -12.89
C TYR A 128 -8.17 -3.39 -14.01
N ARG A 129 -7.55 -3.11 -15.16
CA ARG A 129 -7.47 -4.03 -16.31
C ARG A 129 -6.05 -4.26 -16.73
N CYS A 130 -5.75 -5.48 -17.15
CA CYS A 130 -4.42 -5.87 -17.61
C CYS A 130 -4.10 -5.17 -18.93
N ASP A 131 -2.93 -4.51 -19.02
CA ASP A 131 -2.53 -3.78 -20.23
C ASP A 131 -2.28 -4.70 -21.44
N TYR A 132 -2.12 -6.01 -21.20
CA TYR A 132 -1.82 -6.99 -22.25
C TYR A 132 -3.06 -7.70 -22.80
N CYS A 133 -3.99 -8.10 -21.94
CA CYS A 133 -5.15 -8.92 -22.33
C CYS A 133 -6.51 -8.29 -22.02
N ASP A 134 -6.52 -7.07 -21.45
CA ASP A 134 -7.70 -6.32 -21.02
C ASP A 134 -8.61 -7.03 -20.00
N GLU A 135 -8.15 -8.13 -19.40
CA GLU A 135 -8.91 -8.84 -18.37
C GLU A 135 -8.94 -8.04 -17.06
N GLU A 136 -10.11 -8.03 -16.41
CA GLU A 136 -10.33 -7.38 -15.12
C GLU A 136 -9.46 -8.03 -14.02
N ALA A 137 -8.79 -7.20 -13.24
CA ALA A 137 -7.97 -7.60 -12.11
C ALA A 137 -8.80 -8.32 -11.05
N LYS A 138 -8.30 -9.46 -10.57
CA LYS A 138 -8.87 -10.21 -9.44
C LYS A 138 -7.90 -10.10 -8.27
N PHE A 139 -8.35 -9.55 -7.15
CA PHE A 139 -7.57 -9.29 -5.93
C PHE A 139 -7.65 -10.46 -4.94
#